data_AF-A0A3M1XXM6-F1
#
_entry.id   AF-A0A3M1XXM6-F1
#
_cell.length_a   1.000
_cell.length_b   1.000
_cell.length_c   1.000
_cell.angle_alpha   90.00
_cell.angle_beta   90.00
_cell.angle_gamma   90.00
#
_symmetry.space_group_name_H-M   'P 1'
#
loop_
_entity.id
_entity.type
_entity.pdbx_description
1 polymer ?
#
loop_
_entity_poly.entity_id
_entity_poly.type
_entity_poly.pdbx_seq_one_letter_code
_entity_poly.pdbx_strand_id
1 'polypeptide(L)'
;MRQFVLVLLLCISFNIAQADQTDDALDSTEIPIADPVDLAQRLLGVDVIEPPPSTPPNYQIGDQEAFWVSNSYTMETFSVPATLKVIGEHVYLWVDNTASLNQDDLETLAAAFDESIYEPTRQLWGKEDSPG
;
A
#
# COMPACT_ATOMS: atom_id res chain seq x y z
N MET A 1 -8.04 60.87 39.97
CA MET A 1 -7.76 59.69 40.81
C MET A 1 -8.43 58.50 40.12
N ARG A 2 -7.70 57.64 39.41
CA ARG A 2 -6.99 56.43 39.88
C ARG A 2 -7.93 55.38 40.50
N GLN A 3 -8.35 54.40 39.68
CA GLN A 3 -8.40 52.95 39.94
C GLN A 3 -8.98 52.30 38.66
N PHE A 4 -8.19 51.96 37.64
CA PHE A 4 -7.32 50.77 37.52
C PHE A 4 -8.04 49.44 37.79
N VAL A 5 -8.25 48.71 36.69
CA VAL A 5 -7.96 47.27 36.55
C VAL A 5 -8.88 46.31 37.31
N LEU A 6 -9.92 45.82 36.63
CA LEU A 6 -10.49 44.49 36.90
C LEU A 6 -11.26 43.89 35.70
N VAL A 7 -10.76 44.07 34.46
CA VAL A 7 -11.42 43.52 33.25
C VAL A 7 -10.51 42.56 32.47
N LEU A 8 -9.29 42.28 32.93
CA LEU A 8 -8.30 41.49 32.16
C LEU A 8 -8.07 40.05 32.67
N LEU A 9 -8.99 39.45 33.43
CA LEU A 9 -8.79 38.09 33.97
C LEU A 9 -9.82 37.05 33.52
N LEU A 10 -10.86 37.44 32.78
CA LEU A 10 -11.89 36.48 32.33
C LEU A 10 -11.66 35.93 30.90
N CYS A 11 -10.83 36.55 30.08
CA CYS A 11 -10.63 36.12 28.68
C CYS A 11 -9.49 35.11 28.48
N ILE A 12 -8.64 34.86 29.47
CA ILE A 12 -7.54 33.87 29.36
C ILE A 12 -8.02 32.46 29.71
N SER A 13 -9.12 32.32 30.46
CA SER A 13 -9.68 31.03 30.86
C SER A 13 -10.37 30.27 29.73
N PHE A 14 -10.66 30.92 28.59
CA PHE A 14 -11.42 30.30 27.48
C PHE A 14 -10.54 29.53 26.48
N ASN A 15 -9.22 29.77 26.45
CA ASN A 15 -8.31 29.12 25.48
C ASN A 15 -7.61 27.87 26.03
N ILE A 16 -7.35 27.78 27.34
CA ILE A 16 -6.70 26.60 27.92
C ILE A 16 -7.70 25.42 28.01
N ALA A 17 -8.97 25.71 28.31
CA ALA A 17 -10.01 24.67 28.34
C ALA A 17 -10.28 24.05 26.96
N GLN A 18 -10.12 24.78 25.85
CA GLN A 18 -10.29 24.20 24.51
C GLN A 18 -9.07 23.36 24.09
N ALA A 19 -7.85 23.77 24.47
CA ALA A 19 -6.62 23.02 24.20
C ALA A 19 -6.58 21.70 24.99
N ASP A 20 -6.84 21.75 26.31
CA ASP A 20 -6.89 20.54 27.15
C ASP A 20 -7.99 19.56 26.68
N GLN A 21 -9.15 20.08 26.25
CA GLN A 21 -10.22 19.25 25.65
C GLN A 21 -9.85 18.66 24.28
N THR A 22 -8.94 19.30 23.54
CA THR A 22 -8.47 18.80 22.24
C THR A 22 -7.43 17.71 22.45
N ASP A 23 -6.50 17.89 23.39
CA ASP A 23 -5.48 16.89 23.73
C ASP A 23 -6.12 15.65 24.37
N ASP A 24 -7.04 15.83 25.33
CA ASP A 24 -7.82 14.72 25.91
C ASP A 24 -8.66 13.99 24.84
N ALA A 25 -9.20 14.72 23.85
CA ALA A 25 -9.96 14.13 22.75
C ALA A 25 -9.07 13.35 21.77
N LEU A 26 -7.84 13.79 21.52
CA LEU A 26 -6.87 13.07 20.68
C LEU A 26 -6.36 11.80 21.39
N ASP A 27 -6.06 11.89 22.69
CA ASP A 27 -5.57 10.77 23.49
C ASP A 27 -6.64 9.69 23.73
N SER A 28 -7.92 10.08 23.76
CA SER A 28 -9.05 9.14 23.92
C SER A 28 -9.69 8.71 22.59
N THR A 29 -9.20 9.22 21.45
CA THR A 29 -9.70 8.80 20.14
C THR A 29 -9.21 7.40 19.81
N GLU A 30 -10.14 6.47 19.68
CA GLU A 30 -9.85 5.17 19.07
C GLU A 30 -9.57 5.37 17.59
N ILE A 31 -8.31 5.21 17.18
CA ILE A 31 -7.93 5.22 15.76
C ILE A 31 -8.34 3.88 15.16
N PRO A 32 -9.34 3.84 14.25
CA PRO A 32 -9.73 2.60 13.61
C PRO A 32 -8.59 2.06 12.75
N ILE A 33 -8.53 0.73 12.62
CA ILE A 33 -7.65 0.08 11.65
C ILE A 33 -7.98 0.63 10.26
N ALA A 34 -6.95 1.02 9.52
CA ALA A 34 -7.08 1.51 8.15
C ALA A 34 -7.34 0.34 7.18
N ASP A 35 -8.48 -0.32 7.34
CA ASP A 35 -8.96 -1.36 6.44
C ASP A 35 -9.40 -0.71 5.11
N PRO A 36 -8.72 -1.00 3.98
CA PRO A 36 -9.04 -0.41 2.69
C PRO A 36 -10.48 -0.69 2.23
N VAL A 37 -11.03 -1.86 2.58
CA VAL A 37 -12.40 -2.26 2.19
C VAL A 37 -13.42 -1.40 2.91
N ASP A 38 -13.27 -1.28 4.24
CA ASP A 38 -14.11 -0.41 5.08
C ASP A 38 -14.01 1.06 4.66
N LEU A 39 -12.79 1.55 4.39
CA LEU A 39 -12.57 2.91 3.94
C LEU A 39 -13.21 3.19 2.58
N ALA A 40 -13.10 2.26 1.61
CA ALA A 40 -13.74 2.40 0.31
C ALA A 40 -15.27 2.41 0.42
N GLN A 41 -15.84 1.56 1.26
CA GLN A 41 -17.28 1.54 1.53
C GLN A 41 -17.75 2.85 2.17
N ARG A 42 -17.11 3.26 3.28
CA ARG A 42 -17.51 4.42 4.07
C ARG A 42 -17.30 5.76 3.38
N LEU A 43 -16.19 5.91 2.66
CA LEU A 43 -15.74 7.21 2.15
C LEU A 43 -15.97 7.37 0.64
N LEU A 44 -15.90 6.27 -0.12
CA LEU A 44 -16.04 6.31 -1.58
C LEU A 44 -17.40 5.77 -2.07
N GLY A 45 -18.22 5.21 -1.18
CA GLY A 45 -19.54 4.66 -1.54
C GLY A 45 -19.44 3.41 -2.41
N VAL A 46 -18.36 2.63 -2.27
CA VAL A 46 -18.17 1.38 -3.01
C VAL A 46 -18.96 0.27 -2.31
N ASP A 47 -20.14 -0.08 -2.82
CA ASP A 47 -21.03 -1.02 -2.16
C ASP A 47 -20.64 -2.51 -2.35
N VAL A 48 -19.97 -2.84 -3.46
CA VAL A 48 -19.57 -4.22 -3.81
C VAL A 48 -18.08 -4.27 -4.05
N ILE A 49 -17.39 -5.05 -3.23
CA ILE A 49 -15.97 -5.37 -3.37
C ILE A 49 -15.89 -6.89 -3.44
N GLU A 50 -15.47 -7.42 -4.58
CA GLU A 50 -15.30 -8.86 -4.74
C GLU A 50 -14.14 -9.34 -3.83
N PRO A 51 -14.30 -10.48 -3.14
CA PRO A 51 -13.21 -11.03 -2.37
C PRO A 51 -12.04 -11.40 -3.30
N PRO A 52 -10.80 -11.40 -2.80
CA PRO A 52 -9.67 -11.87 -3.58
C PRO A 52 -9.90 -13.32 -4.02
N PRO A 53 -9.33 -13.72 -5.18
CA PRO A 53 -9.47 -15.08 -5.68
C PRO A 53 -8.91 -16.08 -4.67
N SER A 54 -9.62 -17.21 -4.48
CA SER A 54 -9.19 -18.27 -3.55
C SER A 54 -8.15 -19.24 -4.11
N THR A 55 -7.88 -19.17 -5.41
CA THR A 55 -6.94 -20.07 -6.12
C THR A 55 -6.05 -19.27 -7.06
N PRO A 56 -4.73 -19.54 -7.09
CA PRO A 56 -3.83 -18.80 -7.95
C PRO A 56 -4.18 -19.08 -9.41
N PRO A 57 -4.02 -18.08 -10.30
CA PRO A 57 -4.13 -18.29 -11.74
C PRO A 57 -3.14 -19.36 -12.21
N ASN A 58 -3.58 -20.22 -13.14
CA ASN A 58 -2.76 -21.30 -13.69
C ASN A 58 -1.98 -20.80 -14.92
N TYR A 59 -0.96 -19.98 -14.68
CA TYR A 59 -0.12 -19.41 -15.74
C TYR A 59 0.86 -20.42 -16.35
N GLN A 60 1.19 -20.20 -17.62
CA GLN A 60 2.16 -20.96 -18.38
C GLN A 60 3.22 -20.03 -18.99
N ILE A 61 4.45 -20.52 -19.12
CA ILE A 61 5.51 -19.78 -19.81
C ILE A 61 5.05 -19.43 -21.23
N GLY A 62 5.18 -18.17 -21.60
CA GLY A 62 4.71 -17.65 -22.88
C GLY A 62 3.34 -16.99 -22.84
N ASP A 63 2.59 -17.10 -21.73
CA ASP A 63 1.36 -16.34 -21.52
C ASP A 63 1.65 -14.83 -21.65
N GLN A 64 0.64 -14.08 -22.12
CA GLN A 64 0.74 -12.65 -22.37
C GLN A 64 -0.32 -11.88 -21.61
N GLU A 65 0.09 -10.79 -20.97
CA GLU A 65 -0.81 -9.87 -20.28
C GLU A 65 -0.37 -8.41 -20.49
N ALA A 66 -1.29 -7.48 -20.23
CA ALA A 66 -1.03 -6.05 -20.29
C ALA A 66 -0.94 -5.48 -18.88
N PHE A 67 0.18 -4.83 -18.56
CA PHE A 67 0.41 -4.22 -17.26
C PHE A 67 0.35 -2.71 -17.36
N TRP A 68 -0.23 -2.05 -16.36
CA TRP A 68 -0.13 -0.60 -16.20
C TRP A 68 1.15 -0.25 -15.44
N VAL A 69 1.99 0.57 -16.06
CA VAL A 69 3.28 1.00 -15.54
C VAL A 69 3.24 2.50 -15.31
N SER A 70 3.71 2.95 -14.15
CA SER A 70 3.87 4.35 -13.81
C SER A 70 5.34 4.74 -13.80
N ASN A 71 5.72 5.67 -14.68
CA ASN A 71 7.06 6.25 -14.71
C ASN A 71 7.09 7.50 -13.82
N SER A 72 7.76 7.42 -12.68
CA SER A 72 7.85 8.54 -11.72
C SER A 72 8.73 9.70 -12.21
N TYR A 73 9.62 9.48 -13.17
CA TYR A 73 10.45 10.54 -13.76
C TYR A 73 9.67 11.38 -14.76
N THR A 74 8.90 10.74 -15.65
CA THR A 74 8.05 11.47 -16.63
C THR A 74 6.66 11.80 -16.09
N MET A 75 6.28 11.23 -14.95
CA MET A 75 4.93 11.33 -14.36
C MET A 75 3.83 10.77 -15.28
N GLU A 76 4.18 9.80 -16.13
CA GLU A 76 3.26 9.17 -17.07
C GLU A 76 2.85 7.78 -16.60
N THR A 77 1.60 7.42 -16.88
CA THR A 77 1.08 6.06 -16.71
C THR A 77 0.70 5.51 -18.08
N PHE A 78 1.23 4.35 -18.44
CA PHE A 78 0.99 3.72 -19.73
C PHE A 78 0.88 2.20 -19.57
N SER A 79 0.33 1.53 -20.57
CA SER A 79 0.20 0.07 -20.57
C SER A 79 1.28 -0.56 -21.43
N VAL A 80 1.88 -1.64 -20.94
CA VAL A 80 2.87 -2.45 -21.67
C VAL A 80 2.37 -3.89 -21.84
N PRO A 81 2.46 -4.47 -23.05
CA PRO A 81 2.25 -5.89 -23.22
C PRO A 81 3.51 -6.63 -22.76
N ALA A 82 3.35 -7.62 -21.89
CA ALA A 82 4.43 -8.43 -21.37
C ALA A 82 4.16 -9.92 -21.58
N THR A 83 5.24 -10.70 -21.69
CA THR A 83 5.20 -12.15 -21.79
C THR A 83 5.81 -12.77 -20.54
N LEU A 84 5.17 -13.80 -19.97
CA LEU A 84 5.70 -14.56 -18.85
C LEU A 84 6.92 -15.39 -19.29
N LYS A 85 8.09 -15.12 -18.71
CA LYS A 85 9.37 -15.75 -19.08
C LYS A 85 9.87 -16.79 -18.08
N VAL A 86 9.56 -16.62 -16.81
CA VAL A 86 9.96 -17.54 -15.73
C VAL A 86 8.83 -17.68 -14.72
N ILE A 87 8.61 -18.92 -14.27
CA ILE A 87 7.74 -19.28 -13.14
C ILE A 87 8.66 -19.85 -12.07
N GLY A 88 8.85 -19.10 -10.98
CA GLY A 88 9.52 -19.56 -9.76
C GLY A 88 8.54 -20.22 -8.79
N GLU A 89 9.02 -20.57 -7.59
CA GLU A 89 8.18 -21.14 -6.53
C GLU A 89 7.24 -20.08 -5.95
N HIS A 90 7.74 -18.85 -5.76
CA HIS A 90 6.99 -17.73 -5.17
C HIS A 90 6.94 -16.49 -6.07
N VAL A 91 7.41 -16.56 -7.32
CA VAL A 91 7.49 -15.39 -8.22
C VAL A 91 7.17 -15.71 -9.68
N TYR A 92 6.54 -14.77 -10.37
CA TYR A 92 6.36 -14.76 -11.82
C TYR A 92 7.16 -13.61 -12.44
N LEU A 93 8.01 -13.90 -13.43
CA LEU A 93 8.76 -12.87 -14.14
C LEU A 93 8.16 -12.59 -15.52
N TRP A 94 7.37 -11.52 -15.58
CA TRP A 94 6.83 -10.96 -16.81
C TRP A 94 7.80 -9.96 -17.42
N VAL A 95 8.04 -10.08 -18.73
CA VAL A 95 8.97 -9.21 -19.46
C VAL A 95 8.24 -8.48 -20.56
N ASP A 96 8.35 -7.15 -20.56
CA ASP A 96 7.85 -6.28 -21.64
C ASP A 96 8.32 -6.82 -23.00
N ASN A 97 7.38 -6.96 -23.95
CA ASN A 97 7.65 -7.52 -25.27
C ASN A 97 8.66 -6.70 -26.10
N THR A 98 8.92 -5.46 -25.72
CA THR A 98 9.93 -4.60 -26.34
C THR A 98 11.31 -4.74 -25.71
N ALA A 99 11.42 -5.36 -24.54
CA ALA A 99 12.67 -5.59 -23.84
C ALA A 99 13.35 -6.87 -24.33
N SER A 100 14.68 -6.81 -24.47
CA SER A 100 15.51 -7.98 -24.79
C SER A 100 16.40 -8.29 -23.59
N LEU A 101 16.01 -9.29 -22.80
CA LEU A 101 16.74 -9.76 -21.62
C LEU A 101 17.28 -11.17 -21.86
N ASN A 102 18.39 -11.50 -21.21
CA ASN A 102 18.94 -12.86 -21.23
C ASN A 102 18.07 -13.77 -20.34
N GLN A 103 17.69 -14.94 -20.87
CA GLN A 103 16.89 -15.92 -20.14
C GLN A 103 17.62 -16.45 -18.89
N ASP A 104 18.94 -16.69 -18.98
CA ASP A 104 19.74 -17.21 -17.87
C ASP A 104 19.76 -16.23 -16.67
N ASP A 105 19.76 -14.92 -16.97
CA ASP A 105 19.71 -13.87 -15.95
C ASP A 105 18.34 -13.85 -15.24
N LEU A 106 17.26 -14.07 -15.99
CA LEU A 106 15.91 -14.16 -15.43
C LEU A 106 15.74 -15.39 -14.54
N GLU A 107 16.26 -16.54 -14.96
CA GLU A 107 16.24 -17.77 -14.16
C GLU A 107 17.07 -17.61 -12.88
N THR A 108 18.24 -16.98 -12.99
CA THR A 108 19.09 -16.65 -11.84
C THR A 108 18.37 -15.71 -10.87
N LEU A 109 17.63 -14.71 -11.38
CA LEU A 109 16.86 -13.79 -10.55
C LEU A 109 15.71 -14.49 -9.82
N ALA A 110 14.97 -15.36 -10.52
CA ALA A 110 13.89 -16.13 -9.90
C ALA A 110 14.42 -17.03 -8.77
N ALA A 111 15.51 -17.76 -9.03
CA ALA A 111 16.15 -18.59 -8.02
C ALA A 111 16.64 -17.77 -6.82
N ALA A 112 17.29 -16.61 -7.06
CA ALA A 112 17.73 -15.73 -5.99
C ALA A 112 16.56 -15.19 -5.15
N PHE A 113 15.40 -14.94 -5.78
CA PHE A 113 14.20 -14.54 -5.05
C PHE A 113 13.73 -15.64 -4.11
N ASP A 114 13.53 -16.85 -4.63
CA ASP A 114 13.03 -17.99 -3.87
C ASP A 114 13.99 -18.41 -2.76
N GLU A 115 15.29 -18.49 -3.05
CA GLU A 115 16.29 -19.05 -2.12
C GLU A 115 16.79 -18.04 -1.09
N SER A 116 16.84 -16.75 -1.44
CA SER A 116 17.55 -15.74 -0.64
C SER A 116 16.72 -14.55 -0.21
N ILE A 117 15.56 -14.28 -0.82
CA ILE A 117 14.76 -13.07 -0.56
C ILE A 117 13.44 -13.40 0.13
N TYR A 118 12.74 -14.45 -0.32
CA TYR A 118 11.36 -14.74 0.10
C TYR A 118 11.23 -14.94 1.62
N GLU A 119 11.88 -15.97 2.16
CA GLU A 119 11.78 -16.30 3.59
C GLU A 119 12.36 -15.21 4.51
N PRO A 120 13.54 -14.62 4.25
CA PRO A 120 14.04 -13.50 5.06
C PRO A 120 13.09 -12.31 5.12
N THR A 121 12.48 -11.94 3.98
CA THR A 121 11.47 -10.85 3.94
C THR A 121 10.29 -11.18 4.85
N ARG A 122 9.78 -12.41 4.79
CA ARG A 122 8.65 -12.84 5.62
C ARG A 122 8.97 -12.92 7.11
N GLN A 123 10.19 -13.30 7.46
CA GLN A 123 10.63 -13.32 8.86
C GLN A 123 10.69 -11.92 9.48
N LEU A 124 11.02 -10.92 8.67
CA LEU A 124 11.06 -9.54 9.10
C LEU A 124 9.64 -8.93 9.14
N TRP A 125 8.89 -9.02 8.03
CA TRP A 125 7.65 -8.24 7.83
C TRP A 125 6.35 -9.03 7.93
N GLY A 126 6.42 -10.34 8.16
CA GLY A 126 5.25 -11.21 8.28
C GLY A 126 4.88 -11.91 6.98
N LYS A 127 3.74 -12.58 6.98
CA LYS A 127 3.26 -13.36 5.83
C LYS A 127 2.28 -12.51 5.01
N GLU A 128 2.44 -12.58 3.69
CA GLU A 128 1.41 -12.19 2.73
C GLU A 128 0.24 -13.17 2.75
N ASP A 129 -0.89 -12.73 2.19
CA ASP A 129 -2.03 -13.60 1.95
C ASP A 129 -1.70 -14.56 0.76
N SER A 130 -2.53 -15.56 0.52
CA SER A 130 -2.32 -16.47 -0.62
C SER A 130 -3.66 -17.00 -1.14
N PRO A 131 -3.94 -16.93 -2.45
CA PRO A 131 -3.06 -16.50 -3.55
C PRO A 131 -3.13 -14.98 -3.78
N GLY A 132 -2.01 -14.31 -3.51
CA GLY A 132 -1.92 -12.86 -3.36
C GLY A 132 -1.89 -12.47 -1.90
#